data_AF-A0A1F6GLT1-F1
#
_entry.id   AF-A0A1F6GLT1-F1
#
_cell.length_a   1.000
_cell.length_b   1.000
_cell.length_c   1.000
_cell.angle_alpha   90.00
_cell.angle_beta   90.00
_cell.angle_gamma   90.00
#
_symmetry.space_group_name_H-M   'P 1'
#
loop_
_entity.id
_entity.type
_entity.pdbx_description
1 polymer ?
#
loop_
_entity_poly.entity_id
_entity_poly.type
_entity_poly.pdbx_seq_one_letter_code
_entity_poly.pdbx_strand_id
1 'polypeptide(L)'
;MLPATLRAGCTTSAWGEFFLPGTGYVGSGQYGKALVIGGSRWALTKQIADLRHSGDLIPMNERFEIIPAEESTSGKIELIRRWNRQTWDEYMAFTWQLNLGFFSFWDLNAHDCKPNPETWQAALAPLRIDQFGGNWMFWLGIGATYAFLQSGAVQRQVVIRDEYYGGFTPEKQRRQTPLMFYPVGIGEEAMFRGSLQKSIFESLSNSGWGSESARHTAIWSAAALFGALHYSSAPTANPAGAFLLGAYQGYVYQPSIGKTDLVSAMALHTWFDILYNLTLLQISEDQEEARKLPLLSVGFSF
;
A
#
# COMPACT_ATOMS: atom_id res chain seq x y z
N MET A 1 2.14 27.18 5.39
CA MET A 1 0.86 27.35 6.12
C MET A 1 0.18 26.00 6.16
N LEU A 2 -0.01 25.41 7.34
CA LEU A 2 -0.85 24.20 7.46
C LEU A 2 -2.31 24.55 7.12
N PRO A 3 -3.05 23.67 6.42
CA PRO A 3 -4.42 23.94 6.02
C PRO A 3 -5.33 24.12 7.24
N ALA A 4 -6.12 25.20 7.21
CA ALA A 4 -6.87 25.75 8.34
C ALA A 4 -8.20 25.04 8.66
N THR A 5 -8.30 23.73 8.44
CA THR A 5 -9.46 22.91 8.89
C THR A 5 -9.08 21.70 9.75
N LEU A 6 -7.80 21.58 10.15
CA LEU A 6 -7.38 20.67 11.22
C LEU A 6 -7.83 21.26 12.57
N ARG A 7 -9.04 20.93 13.04
CA ARG A 7 -9.44 21.25 14.42
C ARG A 7 -8.45 20.55 15.35
N ALA A 8 -7.64 21.34 16.06
CA ALA A 8 -6.48 20.88 16.82
C ALA A 8 -6.77 19.67 17.75
N GLY A 9 -7.98 19.53 18.29
CA GLY A 9 -8.38 18.37 19.11
C GLY A 9 -8.47 17.03 18.34
N CYS A 10 -8.94 17.03 17.09
CA CYS A 10 -9.07 15.81 16.29
C CYS A 10 -7.73 15.36 15.75
N THR A 11 -6.93 16.32 15.28
CA THR A 11 -5.55 16.06 14.87
C THR A 11 -4.72 15.53 16.03
N THR A 12 -4.89 16.08 17.24
CA THR A 12 -4.19 15.57 18.44
C THR A 12 -4.63 14.15 18.79
N SER A 13 -5.93 13.85 18.72
CA SER A 13 -6.44 12.49 18.98
C SER A 13 -5.93 11.50 17.93
N ALA A 14 -5.90 11.89 16.66
CA ALA A 14 -5.37 11.09 15.56
C ALA A 14 -3.86 10.82 15.70
N TRP A 15 -3.08 11.82 16.10
CA TRP A 15 -1.66 11.63 16.42
C TRP A 15 -1.44 10.79 17.68
N GLY A 16 -2.25 11.00 18.72
CA GLY A 16 -2.25 10.18 19.93
C GLY A 16 -2.48 8.72 19.60
N GLU A 17 -3.50 8.42 18.79
CA GLU A 17 -3.75 7.08 18.26
C GLU A 17 -2.55 6.57 17.45
N PHE A 18 -2.02 7.37 16.52
CA PHE A 18 -0.92 6.96 15.65
C PHE A 18 0.32 6.52 16.45
N PHE A 19 0.71 7.26 17.49
CA PHE A 19 1.90 6.94 18.30
C PHE A 19 1.62 5.99 19.47
N LEU A 20 0.44 6.07 20.08
CA LEU A 20 0.04 5.26 21.22
C LEU A 20 -1.33 4.60 20.92
N PRO A 21 -1.32 3.41 20.32
CA PRO A 21 -2.54 2.74 19.85
C PRO A 21 -3.64 2.64 20.91
N GLY A 22 -4.87 2.97 20.51
CA GLY A 22 -6.07 2.98 21.35
C GLY A 22 -6.39 4.32 22.01
N THR A 23 -5.40 5.21 22.20
CA THR A 23 -5.61 6.43 23.00
C THR A 23 -6.50 7.47 22.33
N GLY A 24 -6.43 7.62 20.99
CA GLY A 24 -7.29 8.56 20.29
C GLY A 24 -8.75 8.10 20.27
N TYR A 25 -8.97 6.79 20.17
CA TYR A 25 -10.31 6.22 20.27
C TYR A 25 -10.89 6.29 21.68
N VAL A 26 -10.09 6.03 22.73
CA VAL A 26 -10.53 6.20 24.13
C VAL A 26 -10.86 7.67 24.41
N GLY A 27 -9.99 8.60 24.01
CA GLY A 27 -10.20 10.03 24.22
C GLY A 27 -11.45 10.58 23.52
N SER A 28 -11.88 9.94 22.43
CA SER A 28 -13.11 10.27 21.71
C SER A 28 -14.33 9.42 22.10
N GLY A 29 -14.22 8.57 23.13
CA GLY A 29 -15.32 7.72 23.62
C GLY A 29 -15.68 6.53 22.70
N GLN A 30 -14.82 6.19 21.74
CA GLN A 30 -15.00 5.12 20.75
C GLN A 30 -14.38 3.79 21.21
N TYR A 31 -14.77 3.30 22.39
CA TYR A 31 -14.13 2.14 23.04
C TYR A 31 -14.11 0.85 22.20
N GLY A 32 -15.13 0.61 21.38
CA GLY A 32 -15.14 -0.55 20.48
C GLY A 32 -14.02 -0.50 19.43
N LYS A 33 -13.76 0.68 18.86
CA LYS A 33 -12.65 0.88 17.93
C LYS A 33 -11.31 0.88 18.64
N ALA A 34 -11.24 1.41 19.87
CA ALA A 34 -10.04 1.31 20.70
C ALA A 34 -9.64 -0.16 20.94
N LEU A 35 -10.62 -1.02 21.25
CA LEU A 35 -10.38 -2.44 21.48
C LEU A 35 -9.94 -3.15 20.19
N VAL A 36 -10.66 -2.94 19.09
CA VAL A 36 -10.41 -3.65 17.83
C VAL A 36 -9.19 -3.09 17.10
N ILE A 37 -9.20 -1.81 16.74
CA ILE A 37 -8.14 -1.20 15.92
C ILE A 37 -6.92 -0.91 16.80
N GLY A 38 -7.13 -0.21 17.93
CA GLY A 38 -6.05 0.11 18.86
C GLY A 38 -5.40 -1.14 19.46
N GLY A 39 -6.21 -2.11 19.91
CA GLY A 39 -5.73 -3.39 20.43
C GLY A 39 -4.97 -4.22 19.39
N SER A 40 -5.45 -4.27 18.14
CA SER A 40 -4.72 -4.95 17.05
C SER A 40 -3.36 -4.31 16.80
N ARG A 41 -3.30 -2.98 16.74
CA ARG A 41 -2.04 -2.24 16.58
C ARG A 41 -1.09 -2.46 17.76
N TRP A 42 -1.61 -2.54 18.99
CA TRP A 42 -0.80 -2.87 20.15
C TRP A 42 -0.22 -4.30 20.08
N ALA A 43 -1.03 -5.28 19.68
CA ALA A 43 -0.59 -6.66 19.49
C ALA A 43 0.49 -6.76 18.40
N LEU A 44 0.32 -6.03 17.29
CA LEU A 44 1.31 -5.96 16.21
C LEU A 44 2.62 -5.31 16.67
N THR A 45 2.55 -4.20 17.42
CA THR A 45 3.75 -3.57 18.01
C THR A 45 4.51 -4.56 18.90
N LYS A 46 3.80 -5.33 19.73
CA LYS A 46 4.41 -6.38 20.55
C LYS A 46 5.04 -7.47 19.68
N GLN A 47 4.34 -7.97 18.67
CA GLN A 47 4.85 -9.00 17.77
C GLN A 47 6.13 -8.53 17.04
N ILE A 48 6.16 -7.29 16.56
CA ILE A 48 7.34 -6.68 15.93
C ILE A 48 8.51 -6.65 16.93
N ALA A 49 8.25 -6.23 18.18
CA ALA A 49 9.27 -6.21 19.21
C ALA A 49 9.80 -7.64 19.48
N ASP A 50 8.93 -8.61 19.72
CA ASP A 50 9.30 -10.00 20.01
C ASP A 50 10.13 -10.61 18.87
N LEU A 51 9.73 -10.40 17.61
CA LEU A 51 10.48 -10.87 16.43
C LEU A 51 11.86 -10.22 16.31
N ARG A 52 11.97 -8.92 16.60
CA ARG A 52 13.27 -8.21 16.59
C ARG A 52 14.21 -8.69 17.69
N HIS A 53 13.70 -9.20 18.80
CA HIS A 53 14.51 -9.75 19.89
C HIS A 53 14.88 -11.22 19.68
N SER A 54 14.28 -11.93 18.72
CA SER A 54 14.55 -13.37 18.53
C SER A 54 15.92 -13.68 17.93
N GLY A 55 16.56 -12.71 17.26
CA GLY A 55 17.88 -12.86 16.64
C GLY A 55 17.88 -13.53 15.25
N ASP A 56 16.72 -14.00 14.77
CA ASP A 56 16.61 -14.73 13.48
C ASP A 56 16.28 -13.83 12.28
N LEU A 57 16.17 -12.51 12.47
CA LEU A 57 15.81 -11.59 11.39
C LEU A 57 16.99 -11.38 10.44
N ILE A 58 16.70 -11.41 9.13
CA ILE A 58 17.63 -10.90 8.13
C ILE A 58 17.70 -9.37 8.32
N PRO A 59 18.89 -8.77 8.51
CA PRO A 59 19.05 -7.33 8.64
C PRO A 59 18.45 -6.57 7.47
N MET A 60 17.84 -5.40 7.72
CA MET A 60 17.09 -4.65 6.69
C MET A 60 17.94 -4.33 5.44
N ASN A 61 19.23 -4.04 5.63
CA ASN A 61 20.21 -3.77 4.57
C ASN A 61 20.58 -5.02 3.74
N GLU A 62 20.26 -6.22 4.22
CA GLU A 62 20.54 -7.49 3.54
C GLU A 62 19.27 -8.11 2.93
N ARG A 63 18.08 -7.65 3.37
CA ARG A 63 16.78 -8.11 2.86
C ARG A 63 16.57 -7.79 1.38
N PHE A 64 17.09 -6.66 0.92
CA PHE A 64 16.93 -6.17 -0.44
C PHE A 64 18.27 -5.73 -0.99
N GLU A 65 18.63 -6.26 -2.15
CA GLU A 65 19.80 -5.84 -2.90
C GLU A 65 19.36 -5.45 -4.30
N ILE A 66 19.72 -4.24 -4.71
CA ILE A 66 19.39 -3.67 -6.02
C ILE A 66 20.69 -3.55 -6.79
N ILE A 67 20.78 -4.25 -7.92
CA ILE A 67 21.89 -4.16 -8.85
C ILE A 67 21.42 -3.30 -10.03
N PRO A 68 22.02 -2.12 -10.26
CA PRO A 68 21.70 -1.26 -11.39
C PRO A 68 21.88 -1.97 -12.74
N ALA A 69 21.16 -1.50 -13.76
CA ALA A 69 21.19 -2.12 -15.08
C ALA A 69 22.59 -2.08 -15.72
N GLU A 70 23.35 -1.01 -15.47
CA GLU A 70 24.73 -0.83 -15.92
C GLU A 70 25.72 -1.82 -15.28
N GLU A 71 25.40 -2.36 -14.11
CA GLU A 71 26.24 -3.31 -13.36
C GLU A 71 25.74 -4.77 -13.51
N SER A 72 24.52 -4.96 -14.02
CA SER A 72 23.91 -6.26 -14.20
C SER A 72 24.35 -6.95 -15.49
N THR A 73 24.63 -8.26 -15.38
CA THR A 73 24.86 -9.15 -16.52
C THR A 73 23.66 -9.25 -17.49
N SER A 74 22.45 -8.94 -17.02
CA SER A 74 21.22 -8.99 -17.81
C SER A 74 20.93 -7.68 -18.56
N GLY A 75 21.68 -6.61 -18.28
CA GLY A 75 21.40 -5.25 -18.78
C GLY A 75 20.08 -4.66 -18.24
N LYS A 76 19.54 -5.24 -17.16
CA LYS A 76 18.31 -4.84 -16.48
C LYS A 76 18.58 -4.62 -15.00
N ILE A 77 17.69 -3.92 -14.31
CA ILE A 77 17.78 -3.79 -12.85
C ILE A 77 17.55 -5.19 -12.23
N GLU A 78 18.46 -5.69 -11.40
CA GLU A 78 18.22 -6.90 -10.62
C GLU A 78 17.81 -6.54 -9.19
N LEU A 79 16.74 -7.18 -8.70
CA LEU A 79 16.30 -7.09 -7.31
C LEU A 79 16.40 -8.47 -6.68
N ILE A 80 17.31 -8.61 -5.71
CA ILE A 80 17.42 -9.81 -4.88
C ILE A 80 16.71 -9.54 -3.57
N ARG A 81 15.77 -10.42 -3.20
CA ARG A 81 15.00 -10.33 -1.96
C ARG A 81 15.25 -11.57 -1.12
N ARG A 82 15.58 -11.39 0.16
CA ARG A 82 15.95 -12.48 1.05
C ARG A 82 14.89 -12.65 2.13
N TRP A 83 14.36 -13.86 2.23
CA TRP A 83 13.24 -14.17 3.11
C TRP A 83 13.51 -15.38 4.00
N ASN A 84 13.23 -15.20 5.28
CA ASN A 84 12.93 -16.30 6.20
C ASN A 84 11.59 -16.02 6.88
N ARG A 85 11.09 -16.98 7.65
CA ARG A 85 9.77 -16.88 8.27
C ARG A 85 9.67 -15.65 9.18
N GLN A 86 10.65 -15.43 10.06
CA GLN A 86 10.65 -14.35 11.03
C GLN A 86 10.71 -12.98 10.34
N THR A 87 11.50 -12.86 9.26
CA THR A 87 11.62 -11.65 8.44
C THR A 87 10.31 -11.32 7.74
N TRP A 88 9.65 -12.34 7.17
CA TRP A 88 8.34 -12.16 6.54
C TRP A 88 7.25 -11.79 7.56
N ASP A 89 7.20 -12.49 8.70
CA ASP A 89 6.21 -12.23 9.76
C ASP A 89 6.42 -10.83 10.37
N GLU A 90 7.66 -10.36 10.52
CA GLU A 90 7.97 -9.01 11.01
C GLU A 90 7.56 -7.95 9.98
N TYR A 91 7.87 -8.18 8.70
CA TYR A 91 7.51 -7.27 7.64
C TYR A 91 5.99 -7.15 7.49
N MET A 92 5.26 -8.26 7.54
CA MET A 92 3.81 -8.27 7.55
C MET A 92 3.26 -7.53 8.78
N ALA A 93 3.77 -7.80 9.98
CA ALA A 93 3.31 -7.15 11.20
C ALA A 93 3.54 -5.63 11.16
N PHE A 94 4.70 -5.20 10.67
CA PHE A 94 5.02 -3.78 10.46
C PHE A 94 4.08 -3.12 9.45
N THR A 95 3.88 -3.75 8.29
CA THR A 95 2.96 -3.26 7.25
C THR A 95 1.54 -3.08 7.80
N TRP A 96 1.04 -4.05 8.55
CA TRP A 96 -0.26 -3.94 9.22
C TRP A 96 -0.28 -2.82 10.26
N GLN A 97 0.75 -2.72 11.10
CA GLN A 97 0.81 -1.72 12.17
C GLN A 97 0.76 -0.28 11.62
N LEU A 98 1.55 -0.03 10.58
CA LEU A 98 1.67 1.28 9.94
C LEU A 98 0.36 1.67 9.25
N ASN A 99 -0.20 0.76 8.46
CA ASN A 99 -1.40 1.02 7.68
C ASN A 99 -2.67 1.10 8.52
N LEU A 100 -2.78 0.33 9.60
CA LEU A 100 -3.82 0.56 10.59
C LEU A 100 -3.63 1.92 11.28
N GLY A 101 -2.39 2.40 11.42
CA GLY A 101 -2.11 3.76 11.91
C GLY A 101 -2.64 4.83 10.97
N PHE A 102 -2.34 4.72 9.67
CA PHE A 102 -2.89 5.60 8.63
C PHE A 102 -4.41 5.57 8.58
N PHE A 103 -5.01 4.38 8.65
CA PHE A 103 -6.44 4.20 8.70
C PHE A 103 -7.06 4.87 9.93
N SER A 104 -6.46 4.68 11.11
CA SER A 104 -6.94 5.31 12.35
C SER A 104 -6.83 6.83 12.31
N PHE A 105 -5.77 7.35 11.68
CA PHE A 105 -5.58 8.79 11.51
C PHE A 105 -6.70 9.40 10.68
N TRP A 106 -7.06 8.77 9.56
CA TRP A 106 -8.23 9.17 8.78
C TRP A 106 -9.52 9.06 9.58
N ASP A 107 -9.76 7.91 10.21
CA ASP A 107 -11.02 7.59 10.88
C ASP A 107 -11.38 8.62 11.95
N LEU A 108 -10.39 9.06 12.74
CA LEU A 108 -10.56 10.06 13.79
C LEU A 108 -10.73 11.49 13.26
N ASN A 109 -10.24 11.78 12.05
CA ASN A 109 -10.36 13.10 11.41
C ASN A 109 -11.54 13.21 10.43
N ALA A 110 -12.13 12.09 9.99
CA ALA A 110 -13.14 12.08 8.94
C ALA A 110 -14.44 12.83 9.34
N HIS A 111 -14.81 12.78 10.63
CA HIS A 111 -16.09 13.30 11.15
C HIS A 111 -15.94 14.16 12.42
N ASP A 112 -15.02 15.13 12.44
CA ASP A 112 -14.91 16.08 13.56
C ASP A 112 -14.80 15.38 14.93
N CYS A 113 -13.94 14.36 15.07
CA CYS A 113 -13.77 13.55 16.28
C CYS A 113 -14.99 12.71 16.68
N LYS A 114 -16.11 12.76 15.94
CA LYS A 114 -17.28 11.92 16.20
C LYS A 114 -17.06 10.52 15.63
N PRO A 115 -17.83 9.53 16.08
CA PRO A 115 -17.81 8.21 15.49
C PRO A 115 -18.06 8.27 13.98
N ASN A 116 -17.06 7.86 13.21
CA ASN A 116 -17.19 7.67 11.78
C ASN A 116 -18.05 6.41 11.53
N PRO A 117 -19.21 6.53 10.84
CA PRO A 117 -20.06 5.39 10.51
C PRO A 117 -19.50 4.54 9.36
N GLU A 118 -18.57 5.08 8.56
CA GLU A 118 -18.01 4.41 7.38
C GLU A 118 -16.85 3.47 7.72
N THR A 119 -16.31 3.53 8.95
CA THR A 119 -15.11 2.80 9.39
C THR A 119 -15.13 1.33 8.99
N TRP A 120 -16.19 0.60 9.34
CA TRP A 120 -16.22 -0.85 9.10
C TRP A 120 -16.45 -1.19 7.64
N GLN A 121 -17.12 -0.32 6.88
CA GLN A 121 -17.25 -0.50 5.44
C GLN A 121 -15.91 -0.26 4.73
N ALA A 122 -15.17 0.77 5.14
CA ALA A 122 -13.84 1.09 4.64
C ALA A 122 -12.81 0.00 5.02
N ALA A 123 -12.88 -0.51 6.25
CA ALA A 123 -12.01 -1.61 6.70
C ALA A 123 -12.25 -2.92 5.91
N LEU A 124 -13.41 -3.07 5.28
CA LEU A 124 -13.76 -4.21 4.44
C LEU A 124 -13.71 -3.88 2.95
N ALA A 125 -13.18 -2.72 2.55
CA ALA A 125 -13.26 -2.17 1.19
C ALA A 125 -12.95 -3.21 0.09
N PRO A 126 -11.86 -3.99 0.12
CA PRO A 126 -11.53 -4.94 -0.95
C PRO A 126 -12.57 -6.05 -1.14
N LEU A 127 -13.38 -6.34 -0.11
CA LEU A 127 -14.41 -7.37 -0.10
C LEU A 127 -15.79 -6.83 -0.53
N ARG A 128 -15.94 -5.51 -0.69
CA ARG A 128 -17.19 -4.83 -1.06
C ARG A 128 -17.47 -4.89 -2.56
N ILE A 129 -17.44 -6.09 -3.13
CA ILE A 129 -17.70 -6.29 -4.58
C ILE A 129 -19.09 -5.76 -4.97
N ASP A 130 -20.03 -5.75 -4.03
CA ASP A 130 -21.36 -5.14 -4.17
C ASP A 130 -21.31 -3.65 -4.55
N GLN A 131 -20.27 -2.91 -4.15
CA GLN A 131 -20.13 -1.48 -4.44
C GLN A 131 -19.52 -1.18 -5.81
N PHE A 132 -18.86 -2.16 -6.45
CA PHE A 132 -18.07 -1.90 -7.65
C PHE A 132 -18.81 -2.16 -8.96
N GLY A 133 -19.92 -2.89 -8.95
CA GLY A 133 -20.61 -3.35 -10.17
C GLY A 133 -20.94 -2.24 -11.19
N GLY A 134 -21.26 -1.03 -10.73
CA GLY A 134 -21.54 0.14 -11.58
C GLY A 134 -20.40 1.15 -11.70
N ASN A 135 -19.26 0.94 -11.03
CA ASN A 135 -18.16 1.91 -11.00
C ASN A 135 -17.18 1.66 -12.17
N TRP A 136 -17.42 2.33 -13.30
CA TRP A 136 -16.56 2.15 -14.49
C TRP A 136 -15.10 2.57 -14.23
N MET A 137 -14.85 3.56 -13.37
CA MET A 137 -13.48 3.96 -13.05
C MET A 137 -12.79 2.83 -12.30
N PHE A 138 -13.44 2.21 -11.32
CA PHE A 138 -12.88 1.05 -10.63
C PHE A 138 -12.48 -0.06 -11.62
N TRP A 139 -13.39 -0.44 -12.52
CA TRP A 139 -13.12 -1.50 -13.51
C TRP A 139 -12.07 -1.13 -14.54
N LEU A 140 -11.99 0.15 -14.93
CA LEU A 140 -10.91 0.64 -15.79
C LEU A 140 -9.55 0.42 -15.10
N GLY A 141 -9.45 0.67 -13.80
CA GLY A 141 -8.23 0.49 -13.03
C GLY A 141 -7.81 -0.97 -12.94
N ILE A 142 -8.76 -1.86 -12.65
CA ILE A 142 -8.54 -3.32 -12.66
C ILE A 142 -8.11 -3.80 -14.05
N GLY A 143 -8.80 -3.37 -15.10
CA GLY A 143 -8.48 -3.74 -16.48
C GLY A 143 -7.10 -3.25 -16.93
N ALA A 144 -6.75 -2.01 -16.60
CA ALA A 144 -5.43 -1.44 -16.89
C ALA A 144 -4.32 -2.18 -16.13
N THR A 145 -4.57 -2.52 -14.86
CA THR A 145 -3.65 -3.33 -14.03
C THR A 145 -3.42 -4.69 -14.68
N TYR A 146 -4.50 -5.40 -15.03
CA TYR A 146 -4.39 -6.70 -15.70
C TYR A 146 -3.61 -6.60 -17.01
N ALA A 147 -3.93 -5.63 -17.87
CA ALA A 147 -3.23 -5.42 -19.14
C ALA A 147 -1.73 -5.11 -18.93
N PHE A 148 -1.40 -4.29 -17.95
CA PHE A 148 -0.01 -3.98 -17.59
C PHE A 148 0.75 -5.24 -17.17
N LEU A 149 0.19 -6.03 -16.25
CA LEU A 149 0.81 -7.26 -15.74
C LEU A 149 0.99 -8.31 -16.86
N GLN A 150 0.02 -8.44 -17.77
CA GLN A 150 0.10 -9.37 -18.90
C GLN A 150 1.04 -8.91 -20.02
N SER A 151 1.34 -7.62 -20.12
CA SER A 151 2.19 -7.07 -21.20
C SER A 151 3.67 -7.46 -21.10
N GLY A 152 4.09 -8.12 -20.01
CA GLY A 152 5.50 -8.40 -19.75
C GLY A 152 6.32 -7.14 -19.43
N ALA A 153 5.68 -5.99 -19.15
CA ALA A 153 6.37 -4.72 -18.91
C ALA A 153 7.35 -4.80 -17.72
N VAL A 154 6.97 -5.53 -16.66
CA VAL A 154 7.81 -5.74 -15.48
C VAL A 154 9.06 -6.55 -15.83
N GLN A 155 8.89 -7.68 -16.50
CA GLN A 155 9.97 -8.60 -16.91
C GLN A 155 10.95 -7.97 -17.92
N ARG A 156 10.49 -6.95 -18.65
CA ARG A 156 11.33 -6.20 -19.59
C ARG A 156 12.30 -5.26 -18.88
N GLN A 157 11.96 -4.77 -17.69
CA GLN A 157 12.75 -3.77 -16.97
C GLN A 157 13.53 -4.34 -15.79
N VAL A 158 13.01 -5.40 -15.16
CA VAL A 158 13.52 -5.90 -13.88
C VAL A 158 13.67 -7.42 -13.90
N VAL A 159 14.75 -7.91 -13.29
CA VAL A 159 14.99 -9.31 -12.92
C VAL A 159 14.78 -9.42 -11.43
N ILE A 160 13.94 -10.36 -10.98
CA ILE A 160 13.63 -10.53 -9.55
C ILE A 160 14.09 -11.91 -9.12
N ARG A 161 14.80 -11.98 -8.01
CA ARG A 161 15.23 -13.23 -7.39
C ARG A 161 14.84 -13.24 -5.93
N ASP A 162 14.01 -14.19 -5.53
CA ASP A 162 13.74 -14.48 -4.13
C ASP A 162 14.64 -15.60 -3.63
N GLU A 163 15.33 -15.35 -2.51
CA GLU A 163 16.11 -16.33 -1.78
C GLU A 163 15.41 -16.69 -0.47
N TYR A 164 15.17 -17.99 -0.27
CA TYR A 164 14.41 -18.49 0.86
C TYR A 164 15.30 -19.26 1.84
N TYR A 165 15.17 -18.94 3.13
CA TYR A 165 15.96 -19.52 4.21
C TYR A 165 15.07 -20.14 5.29
N GLY A 166 15.63 -21.08 6.07
CA GLY A 166 14.98 -21.61 7.28
C GLY A 166 13.65 -22.33 7.06
N GLY A 167 13.43 -22.92 5.88
CA GLY A 167 12.19 -23.66 5.55
C GLY A 167 10.98 -22.76 5.27
N PHE A 168 11.19 -21.45 5.08
CA PHE A 168 10.23 -20.58 4.40
C PHE A 168 10.22 -20.93 2.91
N THR A 169 9.07 -20.84 2.25
CA THR A 169 8.91 -21.29 0.86
C THR A 169 8.13 -20.28 0.04
N PRO A 170 8.32 -20.25 -1.29
CA PRO A 170 7.54 -19.38 -2.18
C PRO A 170 6.02 -19.61 -2.02
N GLU A 171 5.60 -20.86 -1.84
CA GLU A 171 4.20 -21.19 -1.63
C GLU A 171 3.63 -20.55 -0.34
N LYS A 172 4.39 -20.57 0.77
CA LYS A 172 3.99 -19.92 2.01
C LYS A 172 3.86 -18.41 1.83
N GLN A 173 4.85 -17.80 1.17
CA GLN A 173 4.82 -16.37 0.86
C GLN A 173 3.58 -16.01 0.03
N ARG A 174 3.33 -16.74 -1.07
CA ARG A 174 2.18 -16.55 -1.96
C ARG A 174 0.84 -16.64 -1.23
N ARG A 175 0.68 -17.61 -0.32
CA ARG A 175 -0.55 -17.77 0.49
C ARG A 175 -0.76 -16.59 1.45
N GLN A 176 0.32 -15.97 1.93
CA GLN A 176 0.27 -14.85 2.86
C GLN A 176 0.25 -13.48 2.17
N THR A 177 0.61 -13.40 0.88
CA THR A 177 0.61 -12.14 0.09
C THR A 177 -0.71 -11.37 0.17
N PRO A 178 -1.90 -11.98 -0.01
CA PRO A 178 -3.15 -11.24 0.12
C PRO A 178 -3.35 -10.61 1.49
N LEU A 179 -2.99 -11.33 2.57
CA LEU A 179 -3.08 -10.82 3.93
C LEU A 179 -2.09 -9.69 4.18
N MET A 180 -0.88 -9.79 3.65
CA MET A 180 0.14 -8.76 3.81
C MET A 180 -0.25 -7.43 3.16
N PHE A 181 -0.80 -7.46 1.94
CA PHE A 181 -1.11 -6.25 1.18
C PHE A 181 -2.55 -5.73 1.41
N TYR A 182 -3.43 -6.52 2.04
CA TYR A 182 -4.78 -6.09 2.39
C TYR A 182 -4.84 -4.72 3.12
N PRO A 183 -4.06 -4.47 4.19
CA PRO A 183 -4.13 -3.20 4.88
C PRO A 183 -3.46 -2.06 4.11
N VAL A 184 -2.58 -2.34 3.14
CA VAL A 184 -1.80 -1.30 2.43
C VAL A 184 -2.71 -0.34 1.68
N GLY A 185 -3.52 -0.86 0.76
CA GLY A 185 -4.46 -0.01 0.01
C GLY A 185 -5.49 0.68 0.92
N ILE A 186 -5.90 0.04 2.02
CA ILE A 186 -6.82 0.64 2.99
C ILE A 186 -6.15 1.82 3.73
N GLY A 187 -4.97 1.59 4.30
CA GLY A 187 -4.25 2.57 5.09
C GLY A 187 -3.76 3.73 4.24
N GLU A 188 -3.08 3.45 3.14
CA GLU A 188 -2.52 4.48 2.27
C GLU A 188 -3.62 5.36 1.66
N GLU A 189 -4.69 4.80 1.10
CA GLU A 189 -5.75 5.63 0.53
C GLU A 189 -6.53 6.40 1.62
N ALA A 190 -6.69 5.84 2.82
CA ALA A 190 -7.23 6.58 3.97
C ALA A 190 -6.40 7.84 4.27
N MET A 191 -5.08 7.71 4.28
CA MET A 191 -4.17 8.83 4.53
C MET A 191 -4.10 9.80 3.35
N PHE A 192 -3.78 9.33 2.16
CA PHE A 192 -3.53 10.18 1.00
C PHE A 192 -4.80 10.79 0.40
N ARG A 193 -5.91 10.05 0.37
CA ARG A 193 -7.19 10.54 -0.20
C ARG A 193 -8.12 11.06 0.87
N GLY A 194 -8.40 10.19 1.84
CA GLY A 194 -9.37 10.47 2.90
C GLY A 194 -8.94 11.62 3.80
N SER A 195 -7.63 11.81 4.00
CA SER A 195 -7.08 12.87 4.87
C SER A 195 -6.38 13.97 4.09
N LEU A 196 -5.30 13.68 3.38
CA LEU A 196 -4.45 14.69 2.72
C LEU A 196 -5.16 15.39 1.56
N GLN A 197 -5.61 14.65 0.54
CA GLN A 197 -6.31 15.23 -0.61
C GLN A 197 -7.56 15.98 -0.15
N LYS A 198 -8.36 15.38 0.74
CA LYS A 198 -9.53 16.04 1.35
C LYS A 198 -9.16 17.38 2.00
N SER A 199 -8.13 17.40 2.85
CA SER A 199 -7.70 18.62 3.55
C SER A 199 -7.23 19.72 2.59
N ILE A 200 -6.48 19.34 1.54
CA ILE A 200 -6.02 20.30 0.52
C ILE A 200 -7.23 20.84 -0.25
N PHE A 201 -8.15 19.97 -0.68
CA PHE A 201 -9.36 20.36 -1.40
C PHE A 201 -10.22 21.35 -0.59
N GLU A 202 -10.50 21.03 0.67
CA GLU A 202 -11.28 21.88 1.57
C GLU A 202 -10.59 23.22 1.80
N SER A 203 -9.28 23.21 2.08
CA SER A 203 -8.51 24.43 2.33
C SER A 203 -8.53 25.37 1.11
N LEU A 204 -8.31 24.83 -0.09
CA LEU A 204 -8.31 25.63 -1.32
C LEU A 204 -9.71 26.12 -1.68
N SER A 205 -10.73 25.24 -1.58
CA SER A 205 -12.12 25.60 -1.85
C SER A 205 -12.61 26.71 -0.93
N ASN A 206 -12.27 26.64 0.37
CA ASN A 206 -12.62 27.66 1.36
C ASN A 206 -11.84 28.97 1.20
N SER A 207 -10.72 28.95 0.48
CA SER A 207 -9.89 30.13 0.19
C SER A 207 -10.31 30.86 -1.10
N GLY A 208 -11.38 30.43 -1.75
CA GLY A 208 -11.91 31.08 -2.96
C GLY A 208 -11.26 30.66 -4.28
N TRP A 209 -10.44 29.60 -4.30
CA TRP A 209 -9.77 29.11 -5.52
C TRP A 209 -10.69 28.47 -6.57
N GLY A 210 -11.99 28.35 -6.29
CA GLY A 210 -12.95 27.62 -7.11
C GLY A 210 -12.84 26.12 -6.91
N SER A 211 -13.97 25.44 -6.72
CA SER A 211 -13.99 24.03 -6.30
C SER A 211 -13.31 23.10 -7.32
N GLU A 212 -13.43 23.38 -8.62
CA GLU A 212 -12.84 22.54 -9.66
C GLU A 212 -11.31 22.62 -9.69
N SER A 213 -10.76 23.84 -9.64
CA SER A 213 -9.32 24.05 -9.51
C SER A 213 -8.79 23.43 -8.21
N ALA A 214 -9.50 23.63 -7.10
CA ALA A 214 -9.15 23.04 -5.81
C ALA A 214 -9.11 21.50 -5.88
N ARG A 215 -10.06 20.86 -6.57
CA ARG A 215 -10.10 19.39 -6.75
C ARG A 215 -8.87 18.91 -7.51
N HIS A 216 -8.57 19.49 -8.67
CA HIS A 216 -7.41 19.08 -9.46
C HIS A 216 -6.09 19.33 -8.71
N THR A 217 -5.93 20.50 -8.08
CA THR A 217 -4.73 20.78 -7.29
C THR A 217 -4.57 19.80 -6.14
N ALA A 218 -5.64 19.47 -5.43
CA ALA A 218 -5.59 18.51 -4.33
C ALA A 218 -5.16 17.11 -4.81
N ILE A 219 -5.72 16.63 -5.93
CA ILE A 219 -5.37 15.34 -6.55
C ILE A 219 -3.88 15.31 -6.89
N TRP A 220 -3.40 16.29 -7.67
CA TRP A 220 -2.01 16.31 -8.13
C TRP A 220 -1.01 16.53 -7.00
N SER A 221 -1.36 17.33 -5.98
CA SER A 221 -0.49 17.55 -4.82
C SER A 221 -0.35 16.31 -3.95
N ALA A 222 -1.47 15.61 -3.68
CA ALA A 222 -1.45 14.35 -2.95
C ALA A 222 -0.69 13.27 -3.73
N ALA A 223 -0.87 13.21 -5.05
CA ALA A 223 -0.13 12.31 -5.94
C ALA A 223 1.37 12.62 -5.96
N ALA A 224 1.77 13.89 -5.98
CA ALA A 224 3.17 14.30 -5.93
C ALA A 224 3.85 13.84 -4.63
N LEU A 225 3.18 14.02 -3.48
CA LEU A 225 3.71 13.54 -2.20
C LEU A 225 3.79 12.01 -2.18
N PHE A 226 2.76 11.34 -2.69
CA PHE A 226 2.74 9.87 -2.80
C PHE A 226 3.93 9.36 -3.63
N GLY A 227 4.16 9.94 -4.82
CA GLY A 227 5.32 9.60 -5.65
C GLY A 227 6.67 9.91 -4.99
N ALA A 228 6.79 11.03 -4.27
CA ALA A 228 8.02 11.39 -3.57
C ALA A 228 8.37 10.41 -2.45
N LEU A 229 7.36 9.88 -1.73
CA LEU A 229 7.57 8.86 -0.70
C LEU A 229 8.03 7.51 -1.26
N HIS A 230 7.94 7.33 -2.58
CA HIS A 230 8.44 6.14 -3.29
C HIS A 230 9.87 6.28 -3.82
N TYR A 231 10.60 7.36 -3.49
CA TYR A 231 11.97 7.62 -3.98
C TYR A 231 13.00 6.55 -3.56
N SER A 232 12.73 5.77 -2.51
CA SER A 232 13.62 4.72 -2.01
C SER A 232 13.05 3.29 -2.10
N SER A 233 11.86 3.12 -2.69
CA SER A 233 11.08 1.87 -2.60
C SER A 233 11.56 0.72 -3.50
N ALA A 234 12.79 0.77 -4.03
CA ALA A 234 13.34 -0.21 -4.98
C ALA A 234 12.46 -0.37 -6.25
N PRO A 235 12.81 -1.19 -7.27
CA PRO A 235 12.16 -1.10 -8.59
C PRO A 235 10.70 -1.58 -8.64
N THR A 236 10.11 -1.98 -7.51
CA THR A 236 8.72 -2.45 -7.40
C THR A 236 7.69 -1.33 -7.49
N ALA A 237 8.07 -0.08 -7.20
CA ALA A 237 7.21 1.10 -7.37
C ALA A 237 8.06 2.37 -7.53
N ASN A 238 8.46 2.70 -8.76
CA ASN A 238 9.24 3.91 -9.00
C ASN A 238 8.40 5.19 -8.76
N PRO A 239 9.02 6.33 -8.41
CA PRO A 239 8.31 7.58 -8.09
C PRO A 239 7.33 8.06 -9.16
N ALA A 240 7.67 7.89 -10.44
CA ALA A 240 6.83 8.34 -11.55
C ALA A 240 5.57 7.46 -11.69
N GLY A 241 5.73 6.15 -11.57
CA GLY A 241 4.61 5.20 -11.55
C GLY A 241 3.68 5.44 -10.35
N ALA A 242 4.26 5.61 -9.16
CA ALA A 242 3.52 5.94 -7.96
C ALA A 242 2.77 7.28 -8.11
N PHE A 243 3.40 8.31 -8.66
CA PHE A 243 2.74 9.59 -8.96
C PHE A 243 1.51 9.41 -9.87
N LEU A 244 1.65 8.70 -10.99
CA LEU A 244 0.56 8.50 -11.95
C LEU A 244 -0.59 7.67 -11.35
N LEU A 245 -0.27 6.59 -10.65
CA LEU A 245 -1.26 5.79 -9.92
C LEU A 245 -1.94 6.62 -8.84
N GLY A 246 -1.17 7.44 -8.11
CA GLY A 246 -1.71 8.33 -7.08
C GLY A 246 -2.66 9.39 -7.66
N ALA A 247 -2.37 9.94 -8.84
CA ALA A 247 -3.27 10.87 -9.51
C ALA A 247 -4.57 10.16 -9.94
N TYR A 248 -4.45 8.96 -10.52
CA TYR A 248 -5.60 8.15 -10.92
C TYR A 248 -6.49 7.79 -9.73
N GLN A 249 -5.91 7.30 -8.62
CA GLN A 249 -6.62 7.05 -7.37
C GLN A 249 -7.29 8.32 -6.82
N GLY A 250 -6.67 9.49 -6.99
CA GLY A 250 -7.27 10.78 -6.65
C GLY A 250 -8.57 11.08 -7.41
N TYR A 251 -8.65 10.69 -8.67
CA TYR A 251 -9.87 10.80 -9.48
C TYR A 251 -10.91 9.71 -9.18
N VAL A 252 -10.47 8.48 -8.84
CA VAL A 252 -11.36 7.42 -8.35
C VAL A 252 -12.02 7.87 -7.04
N TYR A 253 -11.22 8.42 -6.12
CA TYR A 253 -11.72 8.96 -4.86
C TYR A 253 -12.61 10.18 -5.07
N GLN A 254 -12.27 11.14 -5.93
CA GLN A 254 -13.04 12.38 -6.10
C GLN A 254 -13.39 12.64 -7.58
N PRO A 255 -14.33 11.88 -8.16
CA PRO A 255 -14.67 11.98 -9.59
C PRO A 255 -15.16 13.36 -10.00
N SER A 256 -15.96 13.98 -9.14
CA SER A 256 -16.56 15.29 -9.37
C SER A 256 -16.69 16.03 -8.04
N ILE A 257 -16.95 17.34 -8.12
CA ILE A 257 -17.27 18.14 -6.93
C ILE A 257 -18.48 17.54 -6.19
N GLY A 258 -18.37 17.48 -4.87
CA GLY A 258 -19.41 16.95 -3.98
C GLY A 258 -19.54 15.42 -3.97
N LYS A 259 -18.70 14.68 -4.69
CA LYS A 259 -18.70 13.21 -4.68
C LYS A 259 -17.34 12.67 -4.23
N THR A 260 -17.37 11.77 -3.25
CA THR A 260 -16.19 11.03 -2.79
C THR A 260 -16.48 9.53 -2.71
N ASP A 261 -15.52 8.70 -3.10
CA ASP A 261 -15.60 7.24 -3.07
C ASP A 261 -14.26 6.65 -2.59
N LEU A 262 -14.05 6.72 -1.28
CA LEU A 262 -12.83 6.21 -0.66
C LEU A 262 -12.76 4.68 -0.70
N VAL A 263 -13.91 4.00 -0.65
CA VAL A 263 -13.97 2.53 -0.65
C VAL A 263 -13.46 1.97 -1.99
N SER A 264 -13.87 2.55 -3.12
CA SER A 264 -13.36 2.12 -4.43
C SER A 264 -11.87 2.38 -4.58
N ALA A 265 -11.35 3.51 -4.09
CA ALA A 265 -9.91 3.80 -4.13
C ALA A 265 -9.11 2.79 -3.29
N MET A 266 -9.53 2.54 -2.05
CA MET A 266 -8.91 1.56 -1.14
C MET A 266 -8.90 0.14 -1.75
N ALA A 267 -10.04 -0.28 -2.29
CA ALA A 267 -10.17 -1.61 -2.90
C ALA A 267 -9.30 -1.74 -4.14
N LEU A 268 -9.30 -0.73 -5.02
CA LEU A 268 -8.49 -0.75 -6.24
C LEU A 268 -6.99 -0.83 -5.91
N HIS A 269 -6.51 -0.02 -4.95
CA HIS A 269 -5.11 -0.07 -4.51
C HIS A 269 -4.77 -1.44 -3.93
N THR A 270 -5.61 -1.96 -3.02
CA THR A 270 -5.40 -3.28 -2.42
C THR A 270 -5.30 -4.38 -3.47
N TRP A 271 -6.21 -4.41 -4.45
CA TRP A 271 -6.17 -5.39 -5.52
C TRP A 271 -4.96 -5.20 -6.43
N PHE A 272 -4.56 -3.97 -6.74
CA PHE A 272 -3.34 -3.68 -7.48
C PHE A 272 -2.11 -4.30 -6.80
N ASP A 273 -1.91 -4.04 -5.50
CA ASP A 273 -0.76 -4.54 -4.76
C ASP A 273 -0.72 -6.06 -4.69
N ILE A 274 -1.87 -6.69 -4.43
CA ILE A 274 -1.96 -8.15 -4.36
C ILE A 274 -1.61 -8.76 -5.72
N LEU A 275 -2.23 -8.27 -6.81
CA LEU A 275 -2.00 -8.80 -8.15
C LEU A 275 -0.57 -8.56 -8.62
N TYR A 276 -0.03 -7.36 -8.36
CA TYR A 276 1.34 -7.00 -8.70
C TYR A 276 2.34 -7.90 -7.97
N ASN A 277 2.22 -8.06 -6.65
CA ASN A 277 3.15 -8.89 -5.88
C ASN A 277 3.04 -10.38 -6.18
N LEU A 278 1.84 -10.90 -6.43
CA LEU A 278 1.68 -12.28 -6.91
C LEU A 278 2.35 -12.48 -8.28
N THR A 279 2.27 -11.49 -9.16
CA THR A 279 2.97 -11.50 -10.46
C THR A 279 4.49 -11.47 -10.26
N LEU A 280 5.00 -10.68 -9.32
CA LEU A 280 6.44 -10.65 -9.01
C LEU A 280 6.95 -12.01 -8.52
N LEU A 281 6.18 -12.68 -7.65
CA LEU A 281 6.52 -14.03 -7.17
C LEU A 281 6.55 -15.03 -8.31
N GLN A 282 5.55 -14.99 -9.20
CA GLN A 282 5.53 -15.85 -10.39
C GLN A 282 6.76 -15.61 -11.29
N ILE A 283 7.11 -14.35 -11.55
CA ILE A 283 8.29 -14.00 -12.35
C ILE A 283 9.58 -14.54 -11.71
N SER A 284 9.73 -14.43 -10.39
CA SER A 284 10.90 -14.94 -9.69
C SER A 284 11.01 -16.47 -9.81
N GLU A 285 9.90 -17.18 -9.63
CA GLU A 285 9.87 -18.65 -9.73
C GLU A 285 10.17 -19.14 -11.15
N ASP A 286 9.56 -18.53 -12.17
CA ASP A 286 9.78 -18.88 -13.59
C ASP A 286 11.27 -18.72 -13.97
N GLN A 287 11.94 -17.70 -13.43
CA GLN A 287 13.38 -17.48 -13.64
C GLN A 287 14.27 -18.48 -12.88
N GLU A 288 13.82 -18.97 -11.72
CA GLU A 288 14.54 -20.00 -10.98
C GLU A 288 14.42 -21.37 -11.67
N GLU A 289 13.24 -21.73 -12.19
CA GLU A 289 13.02 -22.94 -12.99
C GLU A 289 13.80 -22.91 -14.31
N ALA A 290 13.83 -21.77 -15.01
CA ALA A 290 14.64 -21.59 -16.21
C ALA A 290 16.16 -21.77 -15.96
N ARG A 291 16.64 -21.54 -14.73
CA ARG A 291 18.03 -21.83 -14.33
C ARG A 291 18.26 -23.26 -13.85
N LYS A 292 17.22 -23.95 -13.39
CA LYS A 292 17.28 -25.36 -12.94
C LYS A 292 17.17 -26.36 -14.08
N LEU A 293 16.96 -25.92 -15.32
CA LEU A 293 17.20 -26.75 -16.50
C LEU A 293 18.72 -26.86 -16.73
N PRO A 294 19.36 -28.02 -16.45
CA PRO A 294 20.70 -28.23 -16.98
C PRO A 294 20.60 -28.15 -18.49
N LEU A 295 21.48 -27.36 -19.09
CA LEU A 295 21.88 -27.48 -20.49
C LEU A 295 22.33 -28.92 -20.73
N LEU A 296 21.39 -29.78 -21.10
CA LEU A 296 21.63 -31.01 -21.82
C LEU A 296 21.13 -30.78 -23.24
N SER A 297 22.13 -30.61 -24.11
CA SER A 297 22.02 -30.77 -25.55
C SER A 297 21.18 -31.99 -25.92
N VAL A 298 20.16 -31.80 -26.75
CA VAL A 298 19.87 -32.68 -27.89
C VAL A 298 19.37 -31.78 -29.00
N GLY A 299 20.11 -31.73 -30.12
CA GLY A 299 19.75 -30.91 -31.27
C GLY A 299 18.54 -31.44 -32.03
N PHE A 300 17.93 -30.59 -32.83
CA PHE A 300 17.64 -30.84 -34.24
C PHE A 300 17.59 -29.50 -34.99
N SER A 301 18.27 -29.48 -36.12
CA SER A 301 18.27 -28.42 -37.14
C SER A 301 16.91 -28.31 -37.83
N PHE A 302 16.52 -27.08 -38.16
CA PHE A 302 15.88 -26.75 -39.44
C PHE A 302 16.63 -25.56 -40.04
#